data_AF-A0A959RT34-F1
#
_entry.id   AF-A0A959RT34-F1
#
_cell.length_a   1.000
_cell.length_b   1.000
_cell.length_c   1.000
_cell.angle_alpha   90.00
_cell.angle_beta   90.00
_cell.angle_gamma   90.00
#
_symmetry.space_group_name_H-M   'P 1'
#
loop_
_entity.id
_entity.type
_entity.pdbx_description
1 polymer ?
#
loop_
_entity_poly.entity_id
_entity_poly.type
_entity_poly.pdbx_seq_one_letter_code
_entity_poly.pdbx_strand_id
1 'polypeptide(L)'
;MKFGKVDDPGNIDFTLPPDHPGTKEILSKQKKAKKPNLYVGCAKWNKADLKGFYPRGTKDELAYYSTQFNSIELNATFYRIFPADTFAGWYEKTPADFRFFPKFFQGISHWGRLQNCEDNLNEYILNASNLKEKLEMPFVQLPDNFGPKNIDRLEPFFKMLP
;
A
#
# COMPACT_ATOMS: atom_id res chain seq x y z
N MET A 1 -9.21 -1.20 -21.87
CA MET A 1 -8.05 -0.28 -21.72
C MET A 1 -7.09 -0.92 -20.73
N LYS A 2 -5.82 -1.18 -21.09
CA LYS A 2 -4.83 -1.69 -20.12
C LYS A 2 -4.19 -0.47 -19.44
N PHE A 3 -4.79 -0.02 -18.34
CA PHE A 3 -4.30 1.13 -17.59
C PHE A 3 -2.81 0.93 -17.24
N GLY A 4 -1.97 1.92 -17.54
CA GLY A 4 -0.53 1.88 -17.25
C GLY A 4 0.30 0.94 -18.13
N LYS A 5 -0.24 0.38 -19.22
CA LYS A 5 0.54 -0.40 -20.19
C LYS A 5 0.65 0.33 -21.53
N VAL A 6 1.87 0.46 -22.02
CA VAL A 6 2.18 0.84 -23.41
C VAL A 6 2.95 -0.28 -24.10
N ASP A 7 2.90 -0.31 -25.43
CA ASP A 7 3.62 -1.30 -26.22
C ASP A 7 5.11 -0.95 -26.35
N ASP A 8 5.44 0.35 -26.41
CA ASP A 8 6.81 0.86 -26.42
C ASP A 8 6.97 2.05 -25.45
N PRO A 9 7.62 1.85 -24.29
CA PRO A 9 7.91 2.93 -23.34
C PRO A 9 8.78 4.05 -23.92
N GLY A 10 9.56 3.80 -24.98
CA GLY A 10 10.45 4.79 -25.57
C GLY A 10 9.75 5.98 -26.21
N ASN A 11 8.46 5.85 -26.54
CA ASN A 11 7.65 6.91 -27.13
C ASN A 11 6.88 7.75 -26.08
N ILE A 12 7.06 7.46 -24.79
CA ILE A 12 6.46 8.25 -23.73
C ILE A 12 7.38 9.44 -23.41
N ASP A 13 6.82 10.65 -23.46
CA ASP A 13 7.47 11.81 -22.84
C ASP A 13 7.37 11.69 -21.31
N PHE A 14 8.51 11.40 -20.68
CA PHE A 14 8.64 11.34 -19.22
C PHE A 14 9.04 12.68 -18.59
N THR A 15 9.03 13.77 -19.35
CA THR A 15 9.30 15.11 -18.81
C THR A 15 8.25 15.47 -17.79
N LEU A 16 8.69 15.79 -16.57
CA LEU A 16 7.78 16.24 -15.53
C LEU A 16 7.26 17.64 -15.89
N PRO A 17 5.96 17.93 -15.71
CA PRO A 17 5.45 19.28 -15.88
C PRO A 17 6.11 20.23 -14.85
N PRO A 18 6.07 21.54 -15.08
CA PRO A 18 6.50 22.52 -14.09
C PRO A 18 5.78 22.30 -12.75
N ASP A 19 6.52 22.45 -11.65
CA ASP A 19 5.95 22.35 -10.31
C ASP A 19 4.81 23.35 -10.12
N HIS A 20 3.73 22.92 -9.44
CA HIS A 20 2.70 23.83 -8.99
C HIS A 20 3.31 24.89 -8.04
N PRO A 21 2.90 26.18 -8.09
CA PRO A 21 3.50 27.23 -7.25
C PRO A 21 3.50 26.92 -5.75
N GLY A 22 2.47 26.22 -5.26
CA GLY A 22 2.36 25.77 -3.87
C GLY A 22 3.37 24.70 -3.44
N THR A 23 3.97 23.96 -4.38
CA THR A 23 4.98 22.92 -4.07
C THR A 23 6.16 23.51 -3.32
N LYS A 24 6.68 24.66 -3.77
CA LYS A 24 7.81 25.33 -3.12
C LYS A 24 7.46 25.80 -1.71
N GLU A 25 6.23 26.28 -1.50
CA GLU A 25 5.75 26.69 -0.19
C GLU A 25 5.71 25.51 0.79
N ILE A 26 5.17 24.37 0.36
CA ILE A 26 5.06 23.16 1.21
C ILE A 26 6.45 22.58 1.50
N LEU A 27 7.30 22.42 0.49
CA LEU A 27 8.60 21.77 0.65
C LEU A 27 9.61 22.63 1.42
N SER A 28 9.54 23.96 1.31
CA SER A 28 10.42 24.87 2.08
C SER A 28 10.21 24.77 3.59
N LYS A 29 9.04 24.32 4.03
CA LYS A 29 8.72 24.09 5.45
C LYS A 29 9.34 22.80 5.99
N GLN A 30 9.86 21.93 5.13
CA GLN A 30 10.39 20.62 5.49
C GLN A 30 11.92 20.58 5.44
N LYS A 31 12.54 19.88 6.40
CA LYS A 31 13.99 19.64 6.34
C LYS A 31 14.28 18.66 5.21
N LYS A 32 15.13 19.06 4.28
CA LYS A 32 15.61 18.16 3.21
C LYS A 32 16.36 16.98 3.85
N ALA A 33 15.87 15.77 3.62
CA ALA A 33 16.57 14.57 4.03
C ALA A 33 17.92 14.48 3.27
N LYS A 34 19.02 14.22 3.99
CA LYS A 34 20.34 14.04 3.37
C LYS A 34 20.40 12.79 2.50
N LYS A 35 19.66 11.75 2.86
CA LYS A 35 19.46 10.51 2.11
C LYS A 35 18.01 10.04 2.32
N PRO A 36 17.22 9.77 1.27
CA PRO A 36 15.89 9.18 1.41
C PRO A 36 16.01 7.69 1.74
N ASN A 37 15.08 7.18 2.56
CA ASN A 37 14.86 5.74 2.67
C ASN A 37 14.03 5.30 1.45
N LEU A 38 14.49 4.26 0.76
CA LEU A 38 13.81 3.74 -0.43
C LEU A 38 13.30 2.33 -0.17
N TYR A 39 12.00 2.16 -0.34
CA TYR A 39 11.30 0.88 -0.23
C TYR A 39 10.73 0.53 -1.60
N VAL A 40 11.16 -0.61 -2.14
CA VAL A 40 10.79 -1.09 -3.48
C VAL A 40 10.14 -2.46 -3.33
N GLY A 41 9.01 -2.63 -3.99
CA GLY A 41 8.22 -3.84 -3.92
C GLY A 41 7.10 -3.86 -4.95
N CYS A 42 6.48 -5.02 -5.09
CA CYS A 42 5.30 -5.25 -5.91
C CYS A 42 4.02 -5.05 -5.09
N ALA A 43 2.87 -5.11 -5.77
CA ALA A 43 1.54 -5.15 -5.15
C ALA A 43 1.17 -6.53 -4.54
N LYS A 44 1.91 -7.57 -4.93
CA LYS A 44 1.63 -8.97 -4.62
C LYS A 44 2.93 -9.77 -4.66
N TRP A 45 3.03 -10.84 -3.89
CA TRP A 45 4.18 -11.77 -3.87
C TRP A 45 3.86 -13.15 -4.47
N ASN A 46 2.73 -13.35 -5.14
CA ASN A 46 2.38 -14.71 -5.58
C ASN A 46 3.04 -15.07 -6.93
N LYS A 47 3.28 -16.38 -7.15
CA LYS A 47 3.85 -16.91 -8.40
C LYS A 47 3.06 -16.60 -9.66
N ALA A 48 1.73 -16.45 -9.57
CA ALA A 48 0.89 -16.23 -10.74
C ALA A 48 1.16 -14.85 -11.38
N ASP A 49 1.40 -13.85 -10.53
CA ASP A 49 1.75 -12.49 -10.95
C ASP A 49 3.26 -12.33 -11.24
N LEU A 50 4.13 -13.01 -10.49
CA LEU A 50 5.60 -12.93 -10.62
C LEU A 50 6.19 -14.20 -11.28
N LYS A 51 5.81 -14.44 -12.55
CA LYS A 51 6.28 -15.59 -13.31
C LYS A 51 7.79 -15.55 -13.54
N GLY A 52 8.46 -16.69 -13.33
CA GLY A 52 9.91 -16.82 -13.53
C GLY A 52 10.77 -16.22 -12.41
N PHE A 53 10.16 -15.55 -11.42
CA PHE A 53 10.88 -14.95 -10.29
C PHE A 53 11.27 -15.96 -9.22
N TYR A 54 10.44 -16.98 -8.97
CA TYR A 54 10.67 -17.97 -7.92
C TYR A 54 11.46 -19.19 -8.43
N PRO A 55 12.55 -19.59 -7.73
CA PRO A 55 13.24 -20.84 -8.00
C PRO A 55 12.32 -22.06 -7.94
N ARG A 56 12.68 -23.11 -8.68
CA ARG A 56 11.94 -24.38 -8.65
C ARG A 56 11.96 -24.94 -7.22
N GLY A 57 10.79 -25.28 -6.70
CA GLY A 57 10.66 -25.86 -5.36
C GLY A 57 10.51 -24.84 -4.22
N THR A 58 10.40 -23.53 -4.50
CA THR A 58 10.08 -22.54 -3.46
C THR A 58 8.75 -22.89 -2.78
N LYS A 59 8.83 -23.21 -1.48
CA LYS A 59 7.69 -23.57 -0.63
C LYS A 59 7.01 -22.33 -0.04
N ASP A 60 7.80 -21.34 0.38
CA ASP A 60 7.30 -20.10 0.96
C ASP A 60 7.67 -18.92 0.05
N GLU A 61 6.66 -18.38 -0.62
CA GLU A 61 6.81 -17.29 -1.59
C GLU A 61 7.14 -15.96 -0.92
N LEU A 62 6.59 -15.69 0.27
CA LEU A 62 6.85 -14.44 0.99
C LEU A 62 8.26 -14.43 1.56
N ALA A 63 8.69 -15.55 2.16
CA ALA A 63 10.05 -15.68 2.66
C ALA A 63 11.07 -15.45 1.54
N TYR A 64 10.87 -16.07 0.37
CA TYR A 64 11.76 -15.83 -0.78
C TYR A 64 11.65 -14.40 -1.32
N TYR A 65 10.44 -13.88 -1.52
CA TYR A 65 10.19 -12.53 -2.04
C TYR A 65 10.91 -11.47 -1.21
N SER A 66 10.86 -11.60 0.11
CA SER A 66 11.50 -10.66 1.04
C SER A 66 13.03 -10.73 1.09
N THR A 67 13.65 -11.67 0.36
CA THR A 67 15.11 -11.66 0.12
C THR A 67 15.50 -10.81 -1.09
N GLN A 68 14.55 -10.47 -1.97
CA GLN A 68 14.79 -9.74 -3.22
C GLN A 68 14.24 -8.30 -3.15
N PHE A 69 13.15 -8.10 -2.41
CA PHE A 69 12.51 -6.80 -2.19
C PHE A 69 12.47 -6.47 -0.70
N ASN A 70 12.58 -5.19 -0.36
CA ASN A 70 12.52 -4.72 1.03
C ASN A 70 11.12 -4.23 1.43
N SER A 71 10.13 -4.33 0.55
CA SER A 71 8.75 -3.96 0.88
C SER A 71 7.68 -4.61 0.02
N ILE A 72 6.42 -4.42 0.41
CA ILE A 72 5.25 -4.77 -0.39
C ILE A 72 4.10 -3.77 -0.20
N GLU A 73 3.47 -3.37 -1.31
CA GLU A 73 2.13 -2.74 -1.34
C GLU A 73 1.11 -3.87 -1.17
N LEU A 74 0.78 -4.25 0.07
CA LEU A 74 0.05 -5.46 0.38
C LEU A 74 -1.42 -5.35 -0.04
N ASN A 75 -1.74 -5.68 -1.29
CA ASN A 75 -3.10 -5.57 -1.84
C ASN A 75 -4.03 -6.72 -1.47
N ALA A 76 -3.52 -7.81 -0.87
CA ALA A 76 -4.37 -8.90 -0.42
C ALA A 76 -5.41 -8.42 0.62
N THR A 77 -5.03 -7.48 1.49
CA THR A 77 -5.86 -6.93 2.56
C THR A 77 -7.01 -6.04 2.05
N PHE A 78 -6.92 -5.59 0.79
CA PHE A 78 -8.03 -4.90 0.12
C PHE A 78 -9.26 -5.79 -0.01
N TYR A 79 -9.07 -7.09 -0.25
CA TYR A 79 -10.18 -8.00 -0.56
C TYR A 79 -10.80 -8.66 0.67
N ARG A 80 -10.07 -8.72 1.79
CA ARG A 80 -10.54 -9.28 3.05
C ARG A 80 -9.73 -8.74 4.24
N ILE A 81 -10.37 -8.71 5.41
CA ILE A 81 -9.67 -8.57 6.68
C ILE A 81 -9.08 -9.94 7.03
N PHE A 82 -7.77 -10.00 7.23
CA PHE A 82 -7.08 -11.22 7.66
C PHE A 82 -7.03 -11.27 9.19
N PRO A 83 -7.04 -12.47 9.81
CA PRO A 83 -6.89 -12.58 11.25
C PRO A 83 -5.48 -12.17 11.70
N ALA A 84 -5.36 -11.73 12.96
CA ALA A 84 -4.11 -11.35 13.61
C ALA A 84 -2.96 -12.35 13.37
N ASP A 85 -3.23 -13.65 13.51
CA ASP A 85 -2.23 -14.72 13.32
C ASP A 85 -1.63 -14.73 11.90
N THR A 86 -2.40 -14.33 10.89
CA THR A 86 -1.86 -14.24 9.53
C THR A 86 -0.87 -13.09 9.39
N PHE A 87 -1.19 -11.93 9.97
CA PHE A 87 -0.28 -10.79 10.01
C PHE A 87 0.98 -11.10 10.84
N ALA A 88 0.83 -11.75 12.00
CA ALA A 88 1.95 -12.23 12.80
C ALA A 88 2.84 -13.20 12.01
N GLY A 89 2.24 -14.15 11.29
CA GLY A 89 2.98 -15.06 10.41
C GLY A 89 3.73 -14.35 9.27
N TRP A 90 3.16 -13.29 8.69
CA TRP A 90 3.89 -12.46 7.69
C TRP A 90 5.04 -11.68 8.31
N TYR A 91 4.83 -11.15 9.51
CA TYR A 91 5.88 -10.48 10.28
C TYR A 91 7.06 -11.43 10.54
N GLU A 92 6.81 -12.65 11.02
CA GLU A 92 7.87 -13.62 11.36
C GLU A 92 8.66 -14.10 10.14
N LYS A 93 8.02 -14.22 8.98
CA LYS A 93 8.63 -14.77 7.76
C LYS A 93 9.54 -13.81 7.01
N THR A 94 9.52 -12.53 7.35
CA THR A 94 10.25 -11.49 6.62
C THR A 94 11.44 -10.97 7.42
N PRO A 95 12.51 -10.44 6.78
CA PRO A 95 13.61 -9.78 7.46
C PRO A 95 13.18 -8.58 8.32
N ALA A 96 14.02 -8.15 9.26
CA ALA A 96 13.75 -7.04 10.17
C ALA A 96 13.59 -5.67 9.48
N ASP A 97 14.23 -5.49 8.32
CA ASP A 97 14.20 -4.28 7.50
C ASP A 97 13.09 -4.30 6.42
N PHE A 98 12.35 -5.40 6.31
CA PHE A 98 11.21 -5.50 5.40
C PHE A 98 10.03 -4.66 5.90
N ARG A 99 9.31 -4.00 4.98
CA ARG A 99 8.18 -3.12 5.28
C ARG A 99 6.90 -3.47 4.54
N PHE A 100 5.79 -3.44 5.25
CA PHE A 100 4.46 -3.66 4.70
C PHE A 100 3.70 -2.34 4.60
N PHE A 101 3.12 -2.11 3.43
CA PHE A 101 2.22 -0.99 3.15
C PHE A 101 0.85 -1.58 2.81
N PRO A 102 0.02 -1.93 3.81
CA PRO A 102 -1.22 -2.64 3.58
C PRO A 102 -2.34 -1.72 3.12
N LYS A 103 -3.09 -2.18 2.14
CA LYS A 103 -4.26 -1.46 1.63
C LYS A 103 -5.46 -1.70 2.53
N PHE A 104 -6.18 -0.64 2.89
CA PHE A 104 -7.42 -0.77 3.65
C PHE A 104 -8.43 -1.67 2.93
N PHE A 105 -9.21 -2.42 3.71
CA PHE A 105 -10.26 -3.30 3.20
C PHE A 105 -11.29 -2.54 2.35
N GLN A 106 -11.68 -3.08 1.20
CA GLN A 106 -12.62 -2.44 0.27
C GLN A 106 -14.01 -2.20 0.89
N GLY A 107 -14.38 -2.96 1.93
CA GLY A 107 -15.59 -2.69 2.72
C GLY A 107 -15.60 -1.29 3.34
N ILE A 108 -14.43 -0.73 3.62
CA ILE A 108 -14.26 0.63 4.15
C ILE A 108 -14.40 1.65 3.02
N SER A 109 -13.59 1.55 1.96
CA SER A 109 -13.48 2.63 0.96
C SER A 109 -14.42 2.52 -0.24
N HIS A 110 -14.75 1.30 -0.69
CA HIS A 110 -15.58 1.08 -1.88
C HIS A 110 -17.04 0.86 -1.51
N TRP A 111 -17.32 -0.05 -0.57
CA TRP A 111 -18.71 -0.37 -0.19
C TRP A 111 -19.25 0.62 0.83
N GLY A 112 -18.55 0.84 1.95
CA GLY A 112 -18.92 1.82 2.98
C GLY A 112 -18.70 3.27 2.53
N ARG A 113 -17.88 3.49 1.50
CA ARG A 113 -17.53 4.84 0.99
C ARG A 113 -17.09 5.79 2.10
N LEU A 114 -16.29 5.27 3.04
CA LEU A 114 -15.77 5.98 4.22
C LEU A 114 -16.83 6.41 5.24
N GLN A 115 -17.98 5.74 5.27
CA GLN A 115 -19.05 6.00 6.24
C GLN A 115 -19.44 4.69 6.92
N ASN A 116 -19.85 4.78 8.19
CA ASN A 116 -20.34 3.65 8.99
C ASN A 116 -19.41 2.42 8.86
N CYS A 117 -18.10 2.66 8.92
CA CYS A 117 -17.08 1.66 8.67
C CYS A 117 -16.20 1.38 9.91
N GLU A 118 -16.59 1.88 11.07
CA GLU A 118 -15.89 1.81 12.34
C GLU A 118 -15.56 0.37 12.73
N ASP A 119 -16.51 -0.55 12.63
CA ASP A 119 -16.28 -1.96 13.00
C ASP A 119 -15.22 -2.61 12.11
N ASN A 120 -15.37 -2.48 10.79
CA ASN A 120 -14.39 -2.98 9.82
C ASN A 120 -13.02 -2.30 10.00
N LEU A 121 -13.02 -1.00 10.32
CA LEU A 121 -11.80 -0.22 10.52
C LEU A 121 -11.05 -0.69 11.78
N ASN A 122 -11.76 -0.84 12.89
CA ASN A 122 -11.23 -1.31 14.16
C ASN A 122 -10.68 -2.74 14.05
N GLU A 123 -11.45 -3.64 13.43
CA GLU A 123 -11.01 -5.03 13.20
C GLU A 123 -9.75 -5.06 12.31
N TYR A 124 -9.74 -4.29 11.22
CA TYR A 124 -8.59 -4.18 10.33
C TYR A 124 -7.34 -3.66 11.05
N ILE A 125 -7.47 -2.55 11.79
CA ILE A 125 -6.34 -1.92 12.51
C ILE A 125 -5.80 -2.88 13.57
N LEU A 126 -6.68 -3.51 14.35
CA LEU A 126 -6.30 -4.47 15.38
C LEU A 126 -5.50 -5.63 14.78
N ASN A 127 -6.00 -6.21 13.68
CA ASN A 127 -5.32 -7.32 13.02
C ASN A 127 -3.99 -6.89 12.37
N ALA A 128 -3.99 -5.78 11.61
CA ALA A 128 -2.80 -5.29 10.91
C ALA A 128 -1.69 -4.82 11.86
N SER A 129 -2.03 -4.38 13.08
CA SER A 129 -1.06 -3.98 14.11
C SER A 129 -0.05 -5.09 14.47
N ASN A 130 -0.37 -6.35 14.18
CA ASN A 130 0.53 -7.49 14.38
C ASN A 130 1.74 -7.50 13.42
N LEU A 131 1.78 -6.60 12.44
CA LEU A 131 2.98 -6.29 11.65
C LEU A 131 3.99 -5.41 12.41
N LYS A 132 3.61 -4.86 13.58
CA LYS A 132 4.50 -4.16 14.53
C LYS A 132 5.35 -3.09 13.83
N GLU A 133 6.66 -3.06 14.07
CA GLU A 133 7.60 -2.10 13.47
C GLU A 133 7.82 -2.29 11.96
N LYS A 134 7.27 -3.35 11.36
CA LYS A 134 7.25 -3.56 9.90
C LYS A 134 5.98 -2.98 9.26
N LEU A 135 5.00 -2.56 10.05
CA LEU A 135 3.84 -1.82 9.57
C LEU A 135 4.26 -0.38 9.26
N GLU A 136 4.29 -0.02 7.99
CA GLU A 136 4.42 1.37 7.56
C GLU A 136 3.04 1.92 7.18
N MET A 137 3.00 2.95 6.33
CA MET A 137 1.79 3.66 5.94
C MET A 137 0.72 2.75 5.31
N PRO A 138 -0.38 2.44 6.03
CA PRO A 138 -1.55 1.86 5.42
C PRO A 138 -2.21 2.91 4.52
N PHE A 139 -2.77 2.50 3.39
CA PHE A 139 -3.31 3.46 2.43
C PHE A 139 -4.72 3.11 1.97
N VAL A 140 -5.50 4.16 1.75
CA VAL A 140 -6.88 4.07 1.26
C VAL A 140 -6.87 4.41 -0.23
N GLN A 141 -7.25 3.46 -1.08
CA GLN A 141 -7.64 3.76 -2.45
C GLN A 141 -9.16 3.94 -2.51
N LEU A 142 -9.58 5.06 -3.10
CA LEU A 142 -10.99 5.38 -3.30
C LEU A 142 -11.48 4.80 -4.63
N PRO A 143 -12.78 4.45 -4.76
CA PRO A 143 -13.35 4.01 -6.02
C PRO A 143 -13.28 5.11 -7.08
N ASP A 144 -13.27 4.71 -8.35
CA ASP A 144 -13.21 5.61 -9.53
C ASP A 144 -14.28 6.73 -9.52
N ASN A 145 -15.45 6.44 -8.98
CA ASN A 145 -16.58 7.35 -8.86
C ASN A 145 -16.58 8.19 -7.56
N PHE A 146 -15.50 8.14 -6.76
CA PHE A 146 -15.30 9.05 -5.63
C PHE A 146 -14.80 10.41 -6.12
N GLY A 147 -15.73 11.22 -6.65
CA GLY A 147 -15.43 12.57 -7.11
C GLY A 147 -15.40 13.62 -5.99
N PRO A 148 -14.98 14.87 -6.29
CA PRO A 148 -14.84 15.98 -5.34
C PRO A 148 -16.08 16.26 -4.49
N LYS A 149 -17.28 15.97 -4.99
CA LYS A 149 -18.55 16.10 -4.23
C LYS A 149 -18.64 15.27 -2.95
N ASN A 150 -17.73 14.31 -2.75
CA ASN A 150 -17.68 13.46 -1.56
C ASN A 150 -16.50 13.81 -0.63
N ILE A 151 -15.79 14.91 -0.87
CA ILE A 151 -14.57 15.28 -0.12
C ILE A 151 -14.82 15.42 1.38
N ASP A 152 -16.03 15.86 1.77
CA ASP A 152 -16.45 16.04 3.17
C ASP A 152 -16.47 14.72 3.97
N ARG A 153 -16.34 13.56 3.31
CA ARG A 153 -16.23 12.25 3.98
C ARG A 153 -14.81 11.92 4.42
N LEU A 154 -13.80 12.60 3.88
CA LEU A 154 -12.40 12.31 4.18
C LEU A 154 -12.04 12.71 5.62
N GLU A 155 -12.39 13.92 6.03
CA GLU A 155 -12.03 14.42 7.36
C GLU A 155 -12.65 13.58 8.50
N PRO A 156 -13.96 13.26 8.50
CA PRO A 156 -14.53 12.38 9.52
C PRO A 156 -13.84 11.02 9.55
N PHE A 157 -13.56 10.43 8.38
CA PHE A 157 -12.89 9.14 8.29
C PHE A 157 -11.47 9.18 8.90
N PHE A 158 -10.66 10.17 8.55
CA PHE A 158 -9.31 10.30 9.09
C PHE A 158 -9.29 10.59 10.59
N LYS A 159 -10.33 11.24 11.13
CA LYS A 159 -10.49 11.44 12.59
C LYS A 159 -10.79 10.15 13.36
N MET A 160 -11.20 9.07 12.69
CA MET A 160 -11.40 7.75 13.32
C MET A 160 -10.10 6.97 13.46
N LEU A 161 -9.04 7.33 12.73
CA LEU A 161 -7.74 6.66 12.85
C LEU A 161 -7.04 7.08 14.15
N PRO A 162 -6.33 6.15 14.82
CA PRO A 162 -5.58 6.44 16.04
C PRO A 162 -4.36 7.33 15.81
#